data_AF-A0A7Y5SPJ1-F1
#
_entry.id   AF-A0A7Y5SPJ1-F1
#
_cell.length_a   1.000
_cell.length_b   1.000
_cell.length_c   1.000
_cell.angle_alpha   90.00
_cell.angle_beta   90.00
_cell.angle_gamma   90.00
#
_symmetry.space_group_name_H-M   'P 1'
#
loop_
_entity.id
_entity.type
_entity.pdbx_description
1 polymer ?
#
loop_
_entity_poly.entity_id
_entity_poly.type
_entity_poly.pdbx_seq_one_letter_code
_entity_poly.pdbx_strand_id
1 'polypeptide(L)' 'MPSPFPGMEPYLEDPGRWPDVHHGLLSEIQATLNQTLR' A
#
# COMPACT_ATOMS: atom_id res chain seq x y z
N MET A 1 -8.67 16.76 1.25
CA MET A 1 -7.61 16.98 2.25
C MET A 1 -6.29 16.64 1.59
N PRO A 2 -5.22 17.41 1.81
CA PRO A 2 -3.90 17.01 1.32
C PRO A 2 -3.55 15.63 1.90
N SER A 3 -2.90 14.78 1.10
CA SER A 3 -2.48 13.45 1.54
C SER A 3 -1.68 13.56 2.84
N PRO A 4 -1.92 12.69 3.84
CA PRO A 4 -1.09 12.64 5.05
C PRO A 4 0.38 12.33 4.73
N PHE A 5 0.65 11.77 3.56
CA PHE A 5 1.98 11.52 3.02
C PHE A 5 2.25 12.44 1.82
N PRO A 6 3.10 13.48 1.98
CA PRO A 6 3.42 14.41 0.91
C PRO A 6 4.04 13.67 -0.28
N GLY A 7 3.47 13.85 -1.48
CA GLY A 7 3.95 13.22 -2.72
C GLY A 7 3.34 11.86 -3.06
N MET A 8 2.51 11.27 -2.18
CA MET A 8 1.74 10.07 -2.48
C MET A 8 0.47 10.39 -3.28
N GLU A 9 0.11 9.52 -4.21
CA GLU A 9 -1.11 9.64 -5.02
C GLU A 9 -2.36 9.59 -4.13
N PRO A 10 -3.17 10.66 -4.05
CA PRO A 10 -4.31 10.74 -3.14
C PRO A 10 -5.40 9.68 -3.36
N TYR A 11 -5.39 9.03 -4.53
CA TYR A 11 -6.38 8.00 -4.87
C TYR A 11 -6.22 6.73 -4.04
N LEU A 12 -4.98 6.28 -3.82
CA LEU A 12 -4.70 5.07 -3.04
C LEU A 12 -4.78 5.33 -1.53
N GLU A 13 -4.82 6.59 -1.12
CA GLU A 13 -4.96 7.00 0.28
C GLU A 13 -6.42 7.17 0.72
N ASP A 14 -7.40 6.92 -0.16
CA ASP A 14 -8.82 7.02 0.16
C ASP A 14 -9.28 5.78 0.96
N PRO A 15 -9.53 5.88 2.28
CA PRO A 15 -9.87 4.73 3.11
C PRO A 15 -11.26 4.16 2.79
N GLY A 16 -12.14 4.95 2.16
CA GLY A 16 -13.46 4.51 1.75
C GLY A 16 -13.45 3.66 0.48
N ARG A 17 -12.43 3.85 -0.36
CA ARG A 17 -12.22 3.05 -1.58
C ARG A 17 -11.25 1.90 -1.35
N TRP A 18 -10.23 2.13 -0.53
CA TRP A 18 -9.07 1.26 -0.37
C TRP A 18 -8.73 1.06 1.11
N PRO A 19 -9.60 0.43 1.91
CA PRO A 19 -9.30 0.13 3.30
C PRO A 19 -8.06 -0.76 3.39
N ASP A 20 -7.11 -0.38 4.25
CA ASP A 20 -5.88 -1.13 4.56
C ASP A 20 -4.96 -1.45 3.36
N VAL A 21 -5.10 -0.74 2.24
CA VAL A 21 -4.36 -1.05 1.00
C VAL A 21 -2.86 -1.09 1.19
N HIS A 22 -2.29 -0.19 2.00
CA HIS A 22 -0.86 -0.19 2.30
C HIS A 22 -0.42 -1.47 3.02
N HIS A 23 -1.23 -1.95 3.97
CA HIS A 23 -0.91 -3.16 4.72
C HIS A 23 -1.00 -4.39 3.81
N GLY A 24 -2.07 -4.50 3.02
CA GLY A 24 -2.24 -5.58 2.06
C GLY A 24 -1.12 -5.60 1.02
N LEU A 25 -0.81 -4.44 0.43
CA LEU A 25 0.24 -4.31 -0.58
C LEU A 25 1.61 -4.69 -0.03
N LEU A 26 1.99 -4.21 1.16
CA LEU A 26 3.26 -4.59 1.80
C LEU A 26 3.33 -6.10 2.08
N SER A 27 2.23 -6.69 2.55
CA SER A 27 2.17 -8.11 2.87
C SER A 27 2.40 -8.98 1.63
N GLU A 28 1.74 -8.63 0.51
CA GLU A 28 1.89 -9.34 -0.77
C GLU A 28 3.28 -9.17 -1.38
N ILE A 29 3.85 -7.95 -1.32
CA ILE A 29 5.23 -7.71 -1.75
C ILE A 29 6.19 -8.59 -0.94
N GLN A 30 6.04 -8.61 0.39
CA GLN A 30 6.88 -9.42 1.26
C GLN A 30 6.76 -10.91 0.93
N ALA A 31 5.53 -11.43 0.76
CA ALA A 31 5.30 -12.83 0.41
C ALA A 31 5.96 -13.20 -0.92
N THR A 32 5.80 -12.35 -1.94
CA THR A 32 6.37 -12.54 -3.27
C THR A 32 7.90 -12.52 -3.25
N LEU A 33 8.50 -11.55 -2.56
CA LEU A 33 9.95 -11.44 -2.44
C LEU A 33 10.53 -12.63 -1.66
N ASN A 34 9.88 -13.07 -0.59
CA ASN A 34 10.31 -14.25 0.18
C ASN A 34 10.27 -15.55 -0.64
N GLN A 35 9.36 -15.66 -1.63
CA GLN A 35 9.35 -16.79 -2.56
C GLN A 35 10.46 -16.69 -3.60
N THR A 36 10.79 -15.47 -4.05
CA THR A 36 11.74 -15.23 -5.14
C THR A 36 13.21 -15.24 -4.68
N LEU A 37 13.47 -14.84 -3.43
CA LEU A 37 14.81 -14.64 -2.89
C LEU A 37 15.31 -15.82 -2.04
N ARG A 38 14.58 -16.95 -2.01
CA ARG A 38 14.92 -18.14 -1.23
C ARG A 38 15.56 -19.21 -2.09
#